data_AF-A0AB33AE20-F1
#
_entry.id   AF-A0AB33AE20-F1
#
_cell.length_a   1.000
_cell.length_b   1.000
_cell.length_c   1.000
_cell.angle_alpha   90.00
_cell.angle_beta   90.00
_cell.angle_gamma   90.00
#
_symmetry.space_group_name_H-M   'P 1'
#
loop_
_entity.id
_entity.type
_entity.pdbx_description
1 polymer ?
#
loop_
_entity_poly.entity_id
_entity_poly.type
_entity_poly.pdbx_seq_one_letter_code
_entity_poly.pdbx_strand_id
1 'polypeptide(L)' 'MFGVNPPNDNEIDAELMLSIHGYDPNDKYPEWGNDAMRKAYLAGWEDGRRV' A
#
# COMPACT_ATOMS: atom_id res chain seq x y z
N MET A 1 8.67 -14.44 18.09
CA MET A 1 7.76 -13.66 17.24
C MET A 1 8.57 -13.19 16.05
N PHE A 2 8.39 -13.80 14.87
CA PHE A 2 9.08 -13.33 13.67
C PHE A 2 8.54 -11.93 13.36
N GLY A 3 9.38 -10.91 13.56
CA GLY A 3 9.01 -9.53 13.30
C GLY A 3 8.75 -9.38 11.81
N VAL A 4 7.48 -9.34 11.41
CA VAL A 4 7.10 -9.01 10.05
C VAL A 4 7.50 -7.55 9.86
N ASN A 5 8.51 -7.32 9.00
CA ASN A 5 8.89 -5.98 8.59
C ASN A 5 7.71 -5.32 7.88
N PRO A 6 7.60 -3.99 7.92
CA PRO A 6 6.62 -3.29 7.09
C PRO A 6 6.79 -3.68 5.62
N PRO A 7 5.68 -3.87 4.89
CA PRO A 7 5.73 -4.17 3.46
C PRO A 7 6.40 -3.02 2.71
N ASN A 8 7.21 -3.35 1.72
CA ASN A 8 7.82 -2.36 0.84
C ASN A 8 6.85 -1.93 -0.27
N ASP A 9 7.14 -0.83 -0.95
CA ASP A 9 6.29 -0.25 -1.99
C ASP A 9 5.80 -1.25 -3.05
N ASN A 10 6.63 -2.20 -3.48
CA ASN A 10 6.23 -3.19 -4.49
C ASN A 10 5.23 -4.21 -3.92
N GLU A 11 5.39 -4.59 -2.66
CA GLU A 11 4.45 -5.48 -1.97
C GLU A 11 3.11 -4.78 -1.76
N ILE A 12 3.14 -3.50 -1.40
CA ILE A 12 1.93 -2.68 -1.27
C ILE A 12 1.24 -2.54 -2.62
N ASP A 13 1.97 -2.22 -3.68
CA ASP A 13 1.40 -2.08 -5.02
C ASP A 13 0.79 -3.38 -5.53
N ALA A 14 1.41 -4.54 -5.27
CA ALA A 14 0.86 -5.84 -5.64
C ALA A 14 -0.49 -6.11 -4.94
N GLU A 15 -0.58 -5.82 -3.65
CA GLU A 15 -1.83 -5.96 -2.87
C GLU A 15 -2.91 -4.99 -3.34
N LEU A 16 -2.54 -3.74 -3.64
CA LEU A 16 -3.47 -2.75 -4.19
C LEU A 16 -3.98 -3.14 -5.58
N MET A 17 -3.12 -3.71 -6.44
CA MET A 17 -3.54 -4.25 -7.74
C MET A 17 -4.52 -5.42 -7.62
N LEU A 18 -4.38 -6.25 -6.60
CA LEU A 18 -5.32 -7.35 -6.33
C LEU A 18 -6.65 -6.84 -5.75
N SER A 19 -6.60 -5.79 -4.93
CA SER A 19 -7.74 -5.32 -4.13
C SER A 19 -8.59 -4.26 -4.83
N ILE A 20 -7.99 -3.47 -5.71
CA ILE A 20 -8.63 -2.29 -6.33
C ILE A 20 -8.61 -2.47 -7.85
N HIS A 21 -9.79 -2.70 -8.43
CA HIS A 21 -9.94 -2.81 -9.88
C HIS A 21 -9.52 -1.50 -10.56
N GLY A 22 -8.55 -1.58 -11.47
CA GLY A 22 -8.06 -0.42 -12.23
C GLY A 22 -6.96 0.38 -11.52
N TYR A 23 -6.47 -0.08 -10.37
CA TYR A 23 -5.23 0.45 -9.80
C TYR A 23 -4.04 0.14 -10.70
N ASP A 24 -3.27 1.16 -11.06
CA ASP A 24 -2.01 1.02 -11.78
C ASP A 24 -0.90 1.77 -11.02
N PRO A 25 0.14 1.05 -10.53
CA PRO A 25 1.24 1.65 -9.78
C PRO A 25 2.09 2.63 -10.60
N ASN A 26 1.98 2.60 -11.94
CA ASN A 26 2.66 3.51 -12.85
C ASN A 26 1.79 4.70 -13.27
N ASP A 27 0.50 4.72 -12.89
CA ASP A 27 -0.39 5.79 -13.27
C ASP A 27 0.02 7.09 -12.58
N LYS A 28 0.27 8.12 -13.39
CA LYS A 28 0.68 9.44 -12.91
C LYS A 28 -0.57 10.29 -12.73
N TYR A 29 -1.37 10.00 -11.69
CA TYR A 29 -2.43 10.91 -11.28
C TYR A 29 -1.81 12.28 -10.92
N PRO A 30 -2.21 13.38 -11.60
CA PRO A 30 -1.48 14.65 -11.53
C PRO A 30 -1.53 15.36 -10.18
N GLU A 31 -2.39 14.94 -9.24
CA GLU A 31 -2.51 15.62 -7.94
C GLU A 31 -2.01 14.78 -6.75
N TRP A 32 -2.29 13.46 -6.69
CA TRP A 32 -1.99 12.64 -5.49
C TRP A 32 -1.07 11.44 -5.73
N GLY A 33 -0.79 11.04 -6.98
CA GLY A 33 0.03 9.88 -7.33
C GLY A 33 -0.34 8.58 -6.57
N ASN A 34 0.55 7.59 -6.58
CA ASN A 34 0.38 6.35 -5.79
C ASN A 34 0.95 6.45 -4.36
N ASP A 35 1.71 7.50 -4.05
CA ASP A 35 2.32 7.71 -2.74
C ASP A 35 1.27 7.82 -1.61
N ALA A 36 0.15 8.52 -1.87
CA ALA A 36 -0.95 8.62 -0.91
C ALA A 36 -1.63 7.26 -0.65
N MET A 37 -1.81 6.44 -1.69
CA MET A 37 -2.39 5.10 -1.58
C MET A 37 -1.48 4.17 -0.76
N ARG A 38 -0.17 4.21 -1.03
CA ARG A 38 0.82 3.41 -0.26
C ARG A 38 0.85 3.81 1.20
N LYS A 39 0.82 5.11 1.50
CA LYS A 39 0.74 5.62 2.88
C LYS A 39 -0.53 5.18 3.60
N ALA A 40 -1.67 5.21 2.92
CA ALA A 40 -2.93 4.74 3.49
C ALA A 40 -2.90 3.23 3.80
N TYR A 41 -2.37 2.42 2.88
CA TYR A 41 -2.18 0.99 3.11
C TYR A 41 -1.26 0.72 4.31
N LEU A 42 -0.11 1.40 4.36
CA LEU A 42 0.87 1.21 5.44
C LEU A 42 0.27 1.58 6.81
N ALA A 43 -0.50 2.67 6.89
CA ALA A 43 -1.17 3.06 8.11
C ALA A 43 -2.16 1.99 8.60
N GLY A 44 -2.95 1.40 7.69
CA GLY A 44 -3.87 0.31 8.00
C GLY A 44 -3.13 -0.97 8.44
N TRP A 45 -2.02 -1.31 7.78
CA TRP A 45 -1.18 -2.44 8.17
C TRP A 45 -0.58 -2.27 9.56
N GLU A 46 -0.10 -1.06 9.90
CA GLU A 46 0.43 -0.78 11.23
C GLU A 46 -0.65 -0.84 12.32
N ASP A 47 -1.83 -0.32 12.05
CA ASP A 47 -2.97 -0.35 12.99
C ASP A 47 -3.45 -1.79 13.24
N GLY A 48 -3.58 -2.60 12.20
CA GLY A 48 -3.96 -4.01 12.29
C GLY A 48 -2.99 -4.91 13.06
N ARG A 49 -1.75 -4.44 13.33
CA ARG A 49 -0.80 -5.13 14.22
C ARG A 49 -0.81 -4.61 15.66
N ARG A 50 -1.45 -3.47 15.93
CA ARG A 50 -1.60 -2.92 17.28
C ARG A 50 -2.81 -3.50 18.02
N VAL A 51 -3.67 -4.27 17.33
CA VAL A 51 -4.79 -5.05 17.89
C VAL A 51 -4.38 -6.48 18.26
#